data_AF-A0A3D5RTC8-F1
#
_entry.id   AF-A0A3D5RTC8-F1
#
_cell.length_a   1.000
_cell.length_b   1.000
_cell.length_c   1.000
_cell.angle_alpha   90.00
_cell.angle_beta   90.00
_cell.angle_gamma   90.00
#
_symmetry.space_group_name_H-M   'P 1'
#
loop_
_entity.id
_entity.type
_entity.pdbx_description
1 polymer ?
#
loop_
_entity_poly.entity_id
_entity_poly.type
_entity_poly.pdbx_seq_one_letter_code
_entity_poly.pdbx_strand_id
1 'polypeptide(L)'
;MSNTDYIFTSESVSEGHPDKVSDRISDSVVDLFLTAEPQARVAVETLCTTNRVVLAGEARGPKSVTADAMIDTARQAIKDIGYEQDGFHWKTADVECLVHAQSADIAMGVDAKGNKDEGAGDQGIMFGFAVDETPELMPAPIHYSHAILKSLATARHTKDVNFLGPDAKSQISLRYVNGRPVGATSIVVSTQHKEGANQEEIREHVREHIKKILPNGWMCPESEFYVNPTGRFVIGGPDGDAGLTGRKIIVDTYGGAAPHGG
;
A
#
# COMPACT_ATOMS: atom_id res chain seq x y z
N MET A 1 -29.26 -6.12 -23.16
CA MET A 1 -29.07 -5.20 -22.03
C MET A 1 -28.01 -5.83 -21.15
N SER A 2 -26.88 -5.16 -20.95
CA SER A 2 -25.86 -5.64 -20.00
C SER A 2 -26.51 -5.85 -18.65
N ASN A 3 -26.23 -6.96 -17.98
CA ASN A 3 -26.75 -7.20 -16.64
C ASN A 3 -26.15 -6.13 -15.71
N THR A 4 -26.97 -5.18 -15.26
CA THR A 4 -26.56 -4.06 -14.39
C THR A 4 -26.52 -4.44 -12.92
N ASP A 5 -26.98 -5.65 -12.61
CA ASP A 5 -26.95 -6.24 -11.28
C ASP A 5 -25.81 -7.26 -11.25
N TYR A 6 -24.83 -7.01 -10.40
CA TYR A 6 -23.61 -7.81 -10.29
C TYR A 6 -23.02 -7.72 -8.88
N ILE A 7 -22.02 -8.56 -8.62
CA ILE A 7 -21.16 -8.43 -7.44
C ILE A 7 -19.78 -8.03 -7.95
N PHE A 8 -19.19 -7.02 -7.34
CA PHE A 8 -17.84 -6.58 -7.65
C PHE A 8 -17.00 -6.56 -6.38
N THR A 9 -15.77 -7.02 -6.51
CA THR A 9 -14.85 -7.20 -5.38
C THR A 9 -13.57 -6.42 -5.64
N SER A 10 -13.13 -5.69 -4.62
CA SER A 10 -11.78 -5.10 -4.58
C SER A 10 -11.12 -5.43 -3.25
N GLU A 11 -9.80 -5.30 -3.23
CA GLU A 11 -8.99 -5.51 -2.03
C GLU A 11 -8.03 -4.33 -1.80
N SER A 12 -7.53 -4.24 -0.58
CA SER A 12 -6.45 -3.35 -0.19
C SER A 12 -5.51 -4.08 0.75
N VAL A 13 -4.31 -3.54 0.88
CA VAL A 13 -3.35 -3.92 1.91
C VAL A 13 -2.90 -2.70 2.70
N SER A 14 -2.42 -2.88 3.92
CA SER A 14 -2.00 -1.80 4.80
C SER A 14 -0.56 -1.36 4.52
N GLU A 15 -0.13 -0.28 5.15
CA GLU A 15 1.27 0.19 5.13
C GLU A 15 2.29 -0.84 5.62
N GLY A 16 1.87 -1.85 6.40
CA GLY A 16 2.75 -2.92 6.85
C GLY A 16 2.85 -4.10 5.88
N HIS A 17 1.99 -4.19 4.86
CA HIS A 17 2.16 -5.24 3.86
C HIS A 17 3.55 -5.13 3.21
N PRO A 18 4.32 -6.23 3.03
CA PRO A 18 5.71 -6.13 2.60
C PRO A 18 5.89 -5.40 1.26
N ASP A 19 5.02 -5.61 0.27
CA ASP A 19 5.04 -4.78 -0.95
C ASP A 19 4.81 -3.28 -0.69
N LYS A 20 3.93 -2.91 0.26
CA LYS A 20 3.71 -1.51 0.65
C LYS A 20 4.79 -0.93 1.54
N VAL A 21 5.51 -1.77 2.29
CA VAL A 21 6.76 -1.38 2.94
C VAL A 21 7.78 -0.99 1.87
N SER A 22 7.93 -1.80 0.82
CA SER A 22 8.81 -1.48 -0.32
C SER A 22 8.41 -0.20 -1.03
N ASP A 23 7.14 -0.02 -1.38
CA ASP A 23 6.64 1.22 -2.01
C ASP A 23 6.92 2.44 -1.12
N ARG A 24 6.61 2.35 0.18
CA ARG A 24 6.82 3.44 1.14
C ARG A 24 8.29 3.83 1.27
N ILE A 25 9.20 2.86 1.27
CA ILE A 25 10.65 3.11 1.33
C ILE A 25 11.11 3.80 0.04
N SER A 26 10.72 3.28 -1.13
CA SER A 26 11.07 3.85 -2.43
C SER A 26 10.61 5.30 -2.54
N ASP A 27 9.34 5.60 -2.20
CA ASP A 27 8.82 6.97 -2.20
C ASP A 27 9.52 7.87 -1.18
N SER A 28 9.89 7.34 -0.01
CA SER A 28 10.65 8.13 0.99
C SER A 28 12.04 8.51 0.47
N VAL A 29 12.67 7.67 -0.34
CA VAL A 29 13.92 8.00 -1.02
C VAL A 29 13.68 9.05 -2.11
N VAL A 30 12.59 8.96 -2.88
CA VAL A 30 12.19 10.02 -3.83
C VAL A 30 12.03 11.36 -3.10
N ASP A 31 11.32 11.39 -1.97
CA ASP A 31 11.13 12.59 -1.15
C ASP A 31 12.47 13.16 -0.66
N LEU A 32 13.41 12.32 -0.24
CA LEU A 32 14.75 12.72 0.19
C LEU A 32 15.49 13.47 -0.93
N PHE A 33 15.46 12.94 -2.15
CA PHE A 33 16.09 13.57 -3.31
C PHE A 33 15.39 14.86 -3.73
N LEU A 34 14.05 14.85 -3.86
CA LEU A 34 13.28 16.01 -4.30
C LEU A 34 13.32 17.17 -3.29
N THR A 35 13.43 16.86 -2.00
CA THR A 35 13.63 17.87 -0.95
C THR A 35 14.98 18.57 -1.10
N ALA A 36 16.03 17.83 -1.48
CA ALA A 36 17.37 18.39 -1.66
C ALA A 36 17.54 19.09 -3.02
N GLU A 37 16.93 18.56 -4.09
CA GLU A 37 16.97 19.11 -5.44
C GLU A 37 15.67 18.76 -6.19
N PRO A 38 14.77 19.74 -6.44
CA PRO A 38 13.48 19.49 -7.11
C PRO A 38 13.57 18.92 -8.53
N GLN A 39 14.75 18.97 -9.16
CA GLN A 39 15.01 18.46 -10.51
C GLN A 39 15.71 17.08 -10.49
N ALA A 40 15.82 16.47 -9.31
CA ALA A 40 16.39 15.13 -9.17
C ALA A 40 15.56 14.10 -9.96
N ARG A 41 16.25 13.13 -10.55
CA ARG A 41 15.64 11.96 -11.20
C ARG A 41 15.90 10.75 -10.34
N VAL A 42 14.85 10.01 -9.97
CA VAL A 42 14.94 8.90 -9.02
C VAL A 42 14.09 7.76 -9.54
N ALA A 43 14.71 6.59 -9.67
CA ALA A 43 14.08 5.32 -9.99
C ALA A 43 14.69 4.27 -9.05
N VAL A 44 14.30 4.35 -7.78
CA VAL A 44 14.80 3.45 -6.72
C VAL A 44 13.76 2.40 -6.43
N GLU A 45 14.16 1.15 -6.60
CA GLU A 45 13.37 -0.04 -6.32
C GLU A 45 13.79 -0.61 -4.96
N THR A 46 12.81 -1.05 -4.20
CA THR A 46 13.02 -1.68 -2.89
C THR A 46 12.54 -3.12 -2.89
N LEU A 47 13.40 -4.02 -2.39
CA LEU A 47 13.05 -5.39 -1.99
C LEU A 47 13.12 -5.50 -0.47
N CYS A 48 12.08 -6.06 0.14
CA CYS A 48 12.03 -6.38 1.57
C CYS A 48 11.84 -7.89 1.78
N THR A 49 12.55 -8.46 2.74
CA THR A 49 12.37 -9.86 3.19
C THR A 49 12.83 -9.98 4.64
N THR A 50 12.90 -11.20 5.20
CA THR A 50 13.30 -11.46 6.58
C THR A 50 14.59 -10.71 6.92
N ASN A 51 14.48 -9.77 7.85
CA ASN A 51 15.51 -8.89 8.37
C ASN A 51 16.42 -8.22 7.31
N ARG A 52 15.91 -8.01 6.07
CA ARG A 52 16.69 -7.44 4.97
C ARG A 52 15.88 -6.48 4.11
N VAL A 53 16.53 -5.38 3.72
CA VAL A 53 16.06 -4.41 2.75
C VAL A 53 17.16 -4.17 1.72
N VAL A 54 16.83 -4.20 0.44
CA VAL A 54 17.75 -3.87 -0.65
C VAL A 54 17.16 -2.70 -1.42
N LEU A 55 17.93 -1.61 -1.51
CA LEU A 55 17.65 -0.46 -2.36
C LEU A 55 18.48 -0.60 -3.63
N ALA A 56 17.86 -0.60 -4.80
CA ALA A 56 18.54 -0.72 -6.10
C ALA A 56 17.95 0.25 -7.12
N GLY A 57 18.64 0.46 -8.24
CA GLY A 57 18.20 1.32 -9.33
C GLY A 57 19.06 2.57 -9.49
N GLU A 58 18.48 3.62 -10.04
CA GLU A 58 19.21 4.80 -10.49
C GLU A 58 18.72 6.09 -9.84
N ALA A 59 19.68 6.96 -9.51
CA ALA A 59 19.38 8.34 -9.12
C ALA A 59 20.33 9.35 -9.76
N ARG A 60 19.81 10.55 -9.99
CA ARG A 60 20.55 11.76 -10.35
C ARG A 60 20.07 12.88 -9.45
N GLY A 61 20.95 13.38 -8.60
CA GLY A 61 20.64 14.46 -7.66
C GLY A 61 21.89 14.97 -6.95
N PRO A 62 21.73 15.70 -5.85
CA PRO A 62 22.83 16.40 -5.20
C PRO A 62 23.72 15.42 -4.44
N LYS A 63 25.03 15.72 -4.40
CA LYS A 63 26.04 14.89 -3.69
C LYS A 63 25.78 14.75 -2.18
N SER A 64 24.90 15.57 -1.61
CA SER A 64 24.49 15.49 -0.21
C SER A 64 23.61 14.29 0.10
N VAL A 65 22.93 13.71 -0.91
CA VAL A 65 22.16 12.48 -0.74
C VAL A 65 23.08 11.29 -0.94
N THR A 66 23.53 10.70 0.16
CA THR A 66 24.47 9.57 0.20
C THR A 66 23.76 8.23 0.37
N ALA A 67 24.48 7.12 0.18
CA ALA A 67 23.99 5.78 0.52
C ALA A 67 23.53 5.68 1.98
N ASP A 68 24.30 6.24 2.92
CA ASP A 68 23.94 6.26 4.34
C ASP A 68 22.64 7.04 4.59
N ALA A 69 22.43 8.17 3.91
CA ALA A 69 21.19 8.94 4.03
C ALA A 69 19.97 8.16 3.51
N MET A 70 20.12 7.39 2.42
CA MET A 70 19.07 6.50 1.92
C MET A 70 18.79 5.34 2.87
N ILE A 71 19.83 4.76 3.48
CA ILE A 71 19.70 3.71 4.50
C ILE A 71 18.94 4.24 5.72
N ASP A 72 19.31 5.41 6.23
CA ASP A 72 18.63 6.05 7.37
C ASP A 72 17.17 6.38 7.04
N THR A 73 16.89 6.80 5.81
CA THR A 73 15.52 7.06 5.32
C THR A 73 14.69 5.78 5.29
N ALA A 74 15.23 4.68 4.79
CA ALA A 74 14.56 3.39 4.82
C ALA A 74 14.25 2.94 6.26
N ARG A 75 15.20 3.11 7.20
CA ARG A 75 14.98 2.81 8.62
C ARG A 75 13.88 3.67 9.22
N GLN A 76 13.84 4.97 8.90
CA GLN A 76 12.80 5.87 9.39
C GLN A 76 11.42 5.49 8.85
N ALA A 77 11.31 5.12 7.57
CA ALA A 77 10.07 4.61 6.99
C ALA A 77 9.57 3.32 7.70
N ILE A 78 10.46 2.36 7.96
CA ILE A 78 10.14 1.12 8.68
C ILE A 78 9.67 1.43 10.12
N LYS A 79 10.31 2.41 10.77
CA LYS A 79 9.95 2.87 12.11
C LYS A 79 8.57 3.52 12.13
N ASP A 80 8.28 4.38 11.15
CA ASP A 80 7.00 5.09 11.04
C ASP A 80 5.84 4.11 10.77
N ILE A 81 6.08 3.05 9.99
CA ILE A 81 5.12 1.95 9.82
C ILE A 81 4.87 1.20 11.14
N GLY A 82 5.89 1.09 11.99
CA GLY A 82 5.79 0.50 13.34
C GLY A 82 6.42 -0.90 13.47
N TYR A 83 7.41 -1.24 12.63
CA TYR A 83 8.10 -2.52 12.70
C TYR A 83 9.21 -2.55 13.76
N GLU A 84 8.94 -3.27 14.85
CA GLU A 84 9.85 -3.54 15.97
C GLU A 84 9.85 -5.04 16.36
N GLN A 85 9.80 -5.93 15.35
CA GLN A 85 9.72 -7.38 15.54
C GLN A 85 11.06 -8.06 15.22
N ASP A 86 11.36 -9.19 15.85
CA ASP A 86 12.65 -9.89 15.66
C ASP A 86 12.96 -10.23 14.20
N GLY A 87 11.93 -10.60 13.42
CA GLY A 87 12.08 -10.91 11.99
C GLY A 87 12.18 -9.68 11.09
N PHE A 88 11.76 -8.50 11.55
CA PHE A 88 11.88 -7.24 10.81
C PHE A 88 11.73 -6.03 11.76
N HIS A 89 12.85 -5.35 12.02
CA HIS A 89 12.90 -4.20 12.93
C HIS A 89 13.72 -3.06 12.33
N TRP A 90 13.19 -1.83 12.41
CA TRP A 90 13.87 -0.62 11.92
C TRP A 90 15.32 -0.41 12.41
N LYS A 91 15.68 -0.90 13.61
CA LYS A 91 17.03 -0.78 14.18
C LYS A 91 18.02 -1.83 13.68
N THR A 92 17.55 -3.05 13.44
CA THR A 92 18.41 -4.22 13.24
C THR A 92 18.30 -4.86 11.86
N ALA A 93 17.33 -4.43 11.05
CA ALA A 93 17.25 -4.82 9.65
C ALA A 93 18.57 -4.49 8.94
N ASP A 94 19.05 -5.44 8.13
CA ASP A 94 20.20 -5.26 7.25
C ASP A 94 19.74 -4.50 6.01
N VAL A 95 20.27 -3.29 5.80
CA VAL A 95 19.86 -2.42 4.70
C VAL A 95 21.04 -2.25 3.76
N GLU A 96 20.92 -2.79 2.55
CA GLU A 96 21.94 -2.71 1.51
C GLU A 96 21.51 -1.67 0.47
N CYS A 97 22.41 -0.74 0.15
CA CYS A 97 22.17 0.27 -0.88
C CYS A 97 23.07 0.02 -2.09
N LEU A 98 22.45 -0.35 -3.21
CA LEU A 98 23.06 -0.62 -4.52
C LEU A 98 22.63 0.40 -5.58
N VAL A 99 22.11 1.56 -5.14
CA VAL A 99 21.69 2.65 -6.04
C VAL A 99 22.92 3.26 -6.71
N HIS A 100 22.86 3.43 -8.03
CA HIS A 100 23.94 4.03 -8.81
C HIS A 100 23.48 5.25 -9.61
N ALA A 101 24.44 5.93 -10.25
CA ALA A 101 24.13 7.06 -11.12
C ALA A 101 23.30 6.62 -12.33
N GLN A 102 22.35 7.46 -12.75
CA GLN A 102 21.59 7.25 -13.98
C GLN A 102 22.51 7.23 -15.22
N SER A 103 22.18 6.38 -16.20
CA SER A 103 22.89 6.30 -17.49
C SER A 103 22.93 7.66 -18.22
N ALA A 104 24.11 8.05 -18.69
CA ALA A 104 24.30 9.28 -19.46
C ALA A 104 23.54 9.26 -20.80
N ASP A 105 23.36 8.09 -21.41
CA ASP A 105 22.64 7.94 -22.67
C ASP A 105 21.12 8.16 -22.50
N ILE A 106 20.57 7.73 -21.37
CA ILE A 106 19.15 7.97 -21.00
C ILE A 106 18.94 9.45 -20.70
N ALA A 107 19.86 10.07 -19.95
CA ALA A 107 19.77 11.50 -19.60
C ALA A 107 19.68 12.41 -20.84
N MET A 108 20.39 12.07 -21.93
CA MET A 108 20.35 12.84 -23.18
C MET A 108 19.00 12.78 -23.91
N GLY A 109 18.23 11.69 -23.76
CA GLY A 109 16.94 11.52 -24.42
C GLY A 109 15.79 12.25 -23.74
N VAL A 110 15.90 12.46 -22.42
CA VAL A 110 14.82 13.04 -21.59
C VAL A 110 15.04 14.53 -21.31
N ASP A 111 16.30 14.98 -21.17
CA ASP A 111 16.60 16.40 -20.94
C ASP A 111 16.40 17.20 -22.25
N ALA A 112 15.32 17.98 -22.34
CA ALA A 112 15.06 18.85 -23.47
C ALA A 112 16.16 19.92 -23.60
N LYS A 113 16.81 20.01 -24.76
CA LYS A 113 17.64 21.17 -25.11
C LYS A 113 16.79 22.21 -25.85
N GLY A 114 16.55 23.36 -25.22
CA GLY A 114 15.94 24.54 -25.85
C GLY A 114 14.43 24.65 -25.65
N ASN A 115 13.73 25.19 -26.65
CA ASN A 115 12.30 25.56 -26.61
C ASN A 115 11.35 24.37 -26.92
N LYS A 116 11.70 23.17 -26.48
CA LYS A 116 10.90 21.94 -26.68
C LYS A 116 10.42 21.45 -25.32
N ASP A 117 9.16 21.02 -25.28
CA ASP A 117 8.58 20.38 -24.10
C ASP A 117 9.37 19.11 -23.73
N GLU A 118 9.39 18.77 -22.44
CA GLU A 118 9.99 17.53 -21.96
C GLU A 118 9.28 16.32 -22.58
N GLY A 119 10.08 15.40 -23.14
CA GLY A 119 9.56 14.14 -23.69
C GLY A 119 9.26 13.14 -22.58
N ALA A 120 8.41 12.14 -22.87
CA ALA A 120 8.20 11.02 -21.96
C ALA A 120 9.52 10.27 -21.69
N GLY A 121 9.75 9.90 -20.43
CA GLY A 121 10.96 9.16 -20.02
C GLY A 121 11.00 7.72 -20.51
N ASP A 122 9.84 7.14 -20.82
CA ASP A 122 9.65 5.84 -21.46
C ASP A 122 8.31 5.81 -22.22
N GLN A 123 8.10 4.79 -23.06
CA GLN A 123 6.80 4.48 -23.62
C GLN A 123 5.85 3.98 -22.52
N GLY A 124 4.56 4.34 -22.59
CA GLY A 124 3.59 3.88 -21.60
C GLY A 124 2.15 4.13 -22.02
N ILE A 125 1.23 3.45 -21.32
CA ILE A 125 -0.21 3.61 -21.46
C ILE A 125 -0.75 3.96 -20.08
N MET A 126 -1.59 5.00 -19.99
CA MET A 126 -2.13 5.48 -18.72
C MET A 126 -3.65 5.54 -18.79
N PHE A 127 -4.31 5.22 -17.67
CA PHE A 127 -5.76 5.27 -17.54
C PHE A 127 -6.15 6.18 -16.36
N GLY A 128 -7.00 7.17 -16.66
CA GLY A 128 -7.73 7.94 -15.66
C GLY A 128 -9.15 7.41 -15.53
N PHE A 129 -9.64 7.23 -14.30
CA PHE A 129 -11.01 6.78 -14.04
C PHE A 129 -11.63 7.58 -12.89
N ALA A 130 -12.92 7.84 -13.01
CA ALA A 130 -13.71 8.48 -11.96
C ALA A 130 -15.16 7.98 -12.05
N VAL A 131 -15.81 7.80 -10.90
CA VAL A 131 -17.22 7.36 -10.81
C VAL A 131 -17.89 7.98 -9.59
N ASP A 132 -19.17 8.34 -9.70
CA ASP A 132 -19.92 9.03 -8.65
C ASP A 132 -20.52 8.08 -7.59
N GLU A 133 -19.83 6.98 -7.28
CA GLU A 133 -20.25 6.01 -6.26
C GLU A 133 -19.89 6.47 -4.84
N THR A 134 -18.84 7.28 -4.70
CA THR A 134 -18.42 7.91 -3.44
C THR A 134 -18.17 9.40 -3.62
N PRO A 135 -18.15 10.20 -2.52
CA PRO A 135 -17.85 11.64 -2.59
C PRO A 135 -16.49 11.98 -3.22
N GLU A 136 -15.52 11.08 -3.11
CA GLU A 136 -14.15 11.21 -3.65
C GLU A 136 -14.05 10.81 -5.13
N LEU A 137 -15.18 10.49 -5.77
CA LEU A 137 -15.27 10.06 -7.16
C LEU A 137 -14.51 8.74 -7.47
N MET A 138 -14.45 7.84 -6.49
CA MET A 138 -13.78 6.54 -6.58
C MET A 138 -14.79 5.37 -6.64
N PRO A 139 -14.40 4.20 -7.20
CA PRO A 139 -15.22 3.00 -7.10
C PRO A 139 -15.41 2.62 -5.63
N ALA A 140 -16.66 2.34 -5.22
CA ALA A 140 -16.96 2.06 -3.82
C ALA A 140 -16.17 0.89 -3.21
N PRO A 141 -15.95 -0.26 -3.91
CA PRO A 141 -15.25 -1.40 -3.35
C PRO A 141 -13.81 -1.06 -2.91
N ILE A 142 -13.00 -0.44 -3.79
CA ILE A 142 -11.62 -0.08 -3.45
C ILE A 142 -11.58 1.02 -2.38
N HIS A 143 -12.48 2.00 -2.46
CA HIS A 143 -12.60 3.06 -1.48
C HIS A 143 -12.81 2.49 -0.06
N TYR A 144 -13.78 1.60 0.11
CA TYR A 144 -14.07 1.04 1.43
C TYR A 144 -12.98 0.07 1.90
N SER A 145 -12.36 -0.71 1.01
CA SER A 145 -11.18 -1.51 1.36
C SER A 145 -10.03 -0.66 1.91
N HIS A 146 -9.72 0.47 1.28
CA HIS A 146 -8.72 1.41 1.82
C HIS A 146 -9.15 2.01 3.16
N ALA A 147 -10.38 2.48 3.26
CA ALA A 147 -10.88 3.14 4.46
C ALA A 147 -10.83 2.22 5.69
N ILE A 148 -11.15 0.92 5.53
CA ILE A 148 -11.05 -0.09 6.59
C ILE A 148 -9.63 -0.17 7.14
N LEU A 149 -8.64 -0.36 6.25
CA LEU A 149 -7.25 -0.52 6.67
C LEU A 149 -6.66 0.78 7.22
N LYS A 150 -7.03 1.94 6.66
CA LYS A 150 -6.63 3.25 7.18
C LYS A 150 -7.15 3.47 8.61
N SER A 151 -8.37 3.04 8.89
CA SER A 151 -8.95 3.17 10.22
C SER A 151 -8.28 2.23 11.23
N LEU A 152 -7.98 0.99 10.85
CA LEU A 152 -7.23 0.05 11.69
C LEU A 152 -5.79 0.50 11.95
N ALA A 153 -5.10 1.02 10.92
CA ALA A 153 -3.76 1.60 11.07
C ALA A 153 -3.77 2.79 12.03
N THR A 154 -4.79 3.65 11.93
CA THR A 154 -4.97 4.78 12.87
C THR A 154 -5.10 4.29 14.31
N ALA A 155 -5.97 3.31 14.57
CA ALA A 155 -6.18 2.74 15.90
C ALA A 155 -4.93 2.05 16.48
N ARG A 156 -4.12 1.43 15.61
CA ARG A 156 -2.82 0.87 15.98
C ARG A 156 -1.82 1.97 16.37
N HIS A 157 -1.71 3.03 15.57
CA HIS A 157 -0.77 4.13 15.79
C HIS A 157 -1.11 4.97 17.04
N THR A 158 -2.38 5.17 17.34
CA THR A 158 -2.81 5.85 18.58
C THR A 158 -2.58 5.00 19.83
N LYS A 159 -2.23 3.71 19.68
CA LYS A 159 -2.10 2.72 20.75
C LYS A 159 -3.39 2.51 21.55
N ASP A 160 -4.54 2.87 20.97
CA ASP A 160 -5.84 2.52 21.51
C ASP A 160 -6.04 1.00 21.52
N VAL A 161 -5.33 0.30 20.63
CA VAL A 161 -5.43 -1.15 20.42
C VAL A 161 -4.05 -1.78 20.39
N ASN A 162 -3.67 -2.38 21.50
CA ASN A 162 -2.30 -2.86 21.70
C ASN A 162 -2.02 -4.24 21.08
N PHE A 163 -3.02 -4.93 20.54
CA PHE A 163 -2.83 -6.26 19.95
C PHE A 163 -2.64 -6.26 18.44
N LEU A 164 -2.92 -5.16 17.71
CA LEU A 164 -2.78 -5.10 16.25
C LEU A 164 -1.31 -4.95 15.82
N GLY A 165 -0.92 -5.68 14.78
CA GLY A 165 0.35 -5.56 14.08
C GLY A 165 0.25 -4.70 12.82
N PRO A 166 1.40 -4.33 12.20
CA PRO A 166 1.39 -3.47 11.02
C PRO A 166 0.79 -4.08 9.76
N ASP A 167 0.97 -5.38 9.51
CA ASP A 167 0.49 -6.05 8.29
C ASP A 167 -1.01 -6.36 8.38
N ALA A 168 -1.75 -6.01 7.33
CA ALA A 168 -3.18 -6.22 7.24
C ALA A 168 -3.66 -6.15 5.79
N LYS A 169 -4.74 -6.89 5.49
CA LYS A 169 -5.39 -7.00 4.18
C LYS A 169 -6.89 -6.88 4.38
N SER A 170 -7.58 -6.24 3.44
CA SER A 170 -9.04 -6.21 3.40
C SER A 170 -9.53 -6.52 2.00
N GLN A 171 -10.66 -7.17 1.91
CA GLN A 171 -11.36 -7.44 0.67
C GLN A 171 -12.85 -7.23 0.91
N ILE A 172 -13.50 -6.47 0.04
CA ILE A 172 -14.94 -6.22 0.12
C ILE A 172 -15.59 -6.58 -1.20
N SER A 173 -16.67 -7.35 -1.12
CA SER A 173 -17.55 -7.64 -2.25
C SER A 173 -18.83 -6.84 -2.08
N LEU A 174 -19.14 -5.96 -3.03
CA LEU A 174 -20.36 -5.17 -3.02
C LEU A 174 -21.34 -5.69 -4.05
N ARG A 175 -22.62 -5.75 -3.67
CA ARG A 175 -23.72 -5.94 -4.61
C ARG A 175 -24.04 -4.62 -5.29
N TYR A 176 -24.19 -4.68 -6.60
CA TYR A 176 -24.68 -3.61 -7.43
C TYR A 176 -26.09 -3.92 -7.91
N VAL A 177 -26.95 -2.90 -7.93
CA VAL A 177 -28.29 -2.94 -8.51
C VAL A 177 -28.46 -1.73 -9.40
N ASN A 178 -28.82 -1.93 -10.66
CA ASN A 178 -28.88 -0.87 -11.68
C ASN A 178 -27.57 -0.04 -11.76
N GLY A 179 -26.42 -0.71 -11.63
CA GLY A 179 -25.10 -0.07 -11.68
C GLY A 179 -24.74 0.79 -10.46
N ARG A 180 -25.51 0.72 -9.36
CA ARG A 180 -25.19 1.40 -8.10
C ARG A 180 -24.89 0.41 -6.98
N PRO A 181 -23.85 0.64 -6.15
CA PRO A 181 -23.59 -0.20 -4.99
C PRO A 181 -24.70 -0.02 -3.95
N VAL A 182 -25.17 -1.14 -3.37
CA VAL A 182 -26.28 -1.13 -2.41
C VAL A 182 -25.96 -1.79 -1.07
N GLY A 183 -24.81 -2.47 -0.95
CA GLY A 183 -24.38 -3.11 0.29
C GLY A 183 -23.32 -4.19 0.06
N ALA A 184 -22.63 -4.57 1.14
CA ALA A 184 -21.63 -5.63 1.10
C ALA A 184 -22.29 -7.02 1.12
N THR A 185 -21.85 -7.89 0.22
CA THR A 185 -22.21 -9.32 0.24
C THR A 185 -21.25 -10.12 1.09
N SER A 186 -19.97 -9.76 1.09
CA SER A 186 -18.95 -10.38 1.94
C SER A 186 -17.83 -9.40 2.26
N ILE A 187 -17.23 -9.56 3.43
CA ILE A 187 -16.09 -8.76 3.89
C ILE A 187 -15.05 -9.71 4.50
N VAL A 188 -13.81 -9.62 4.02
CA VAL A 188 -12.68 -10.34 4.57
C VAL A 188 -11.67 -9.34 5.09
N VAL A 189 -11.25 -9.49 6.34
CA VAL A 189 -10.13 -8.74 6.92
C VAL A 189 -9.16 -9.71 7.55
N SER A 190 -7.90 -9.64 7.14
CA SER A 190 -6.79 -10.34 7.78
C SER A 190 -5.89 -9.29 8.39
N THR A 191 -5.73 -9.27 9.70
CA THR A 191 -4.86 -8.32 10.41
C THR A 191 -3.87 -9.07 11.27
N GLN A 192 -2.60 -8.70 11.15
CA GLN A 192 -1.55 -9.18 12.02
C GLN A 192 -1.89 -8.82 13.46
N HIS A 193 -1.54 -9.69 14.39
CA HIS A 193 -1.78 -9.46 15.80
C HIS A 193 -0.70 -10.08 16.69
N LYS A 194 -0.63 -9.63 17.95
CA LYS A 194 0.25 -10.22 18.96
C LYS A 194 -0.14 -11.67 19.26
N GLU A 195 0.85 -12.46 19.67
CA GLU A 195 0.61 -13.82 20.16
C GLU A 195 -0.28 -13.79 21.40
N GLY A 196 -1.23 -14.74 21.49
CA GLY A 196 -2.19 -14.80 22.59
C GLY A 196 -3.37 -13.82 22.49
N ALA A 197 -3.45 -12.98 21.46
CA ALA A 197 -4.61 -12.14 21.22
C ALA A 197 -5.88 -12.97 20.99
N ASN A 198 -7.01 -12.52 21.55
CA ASN A 198 -8.28 -13.23 21.44
C ASN A 198 -8.93 -12.96 20.07
N GLN A 199 -9.25 -14.03 19.34
CA GLN A 199 -9.81 -13.92 18.00
C GLN A 199 -11.20 -13.27 17.95
N GLU A 200 -12.05 -13.50 18.95
CA GLU A 200 -13.36 -12.84 19.05
C GLU A 200 -13.19 -11.34 19.32
N GLU A 201 -12.26 -10.96 20.18
CA GLU A 201 -11.94 -9.55 20.44
C GLU A 201 -11.45 -8.85 19.17
N ILE A 202 -10.54 -9.49 18.41
CA ILE A 202 -10.08 -8.97 17.10
C ILE A 202 -11.26 -8.81 16.14
N ARG A 203 -12.13 -9.82 16.05
CA ARG A 203 -13.31 -9.81 15.17
C ARG A 203 -14.27 -8.68 15.51
N GLU A 204 -14.61 -8.50 16.78
CA GLU A 204 -15.49 -7.41 17.24
C GLU A 204 -14.85 -6.05 17.00
N HIS A 205 -13.56 -5.92 17.28
CA HIS A 205 -12.85 -4.67 17.06
C HIS A 205 -12.87 -4.26 15.58
N VAL A 206 -12.54 -5.19 14.67
CA VAL A 206 -12.62 -4.96 13.22
C VAL A 206 -14.05 -4.62 12.79
N ARG A 207 -15.06 -5.29 13.34
CA ARG A 207 -16.47 -5.02 13.04
C ARG A 207 -16.85 -3.57 13.37
N GLU A 208 -16.42 -3.06 14.53
CA GLU A 208 -16.75 -1.69 14.95
C GLU A 208 -16.11 -0.63 14.05
N HIS A 209 -14.93 -0.90 13.48
CA HIS A 209 -14.34 -0.03 12.45
C HIS A 209 -15.15 -0.07 11.15
N ILE A 210 -15.50 -1.26 10.66
CA ILE A 210 -16.27 -1.42 9.42
C ILE A 210 -17.64 -0.73 9.51
N LYS A 211 -18.36 -0.88 10.63
CA LYS A 211 -19.65 -0.22 10.86
C LYS A 211 -19.60 1.31 10.80
N LYS A 212 -18.45 1.91 11.15
CA LYS A 212 -18.25 3.37 11.06
C LYS A 212 -17.94 3.84 9.64
N ILE A 213 -17.43 2.95 8.81
CA ILE A 213 -16.92 3.25 7.47
C ILE A 213 -18.00 3.01 6.42
N LEU A 214 -18.72 1.90 6.52
CA LEU A 214 -19.77 1.56 5.59
C LEU A 214 -21.05 2.38 5.86
N PRO A 215 -21.83 2.72 4.83
CA PRO A 215 -23.14 3.31 5.02
C PRO A 215 -24.06 2.43 5.87
N ASN A 216 -25.01 3.05 6.57
CA ASN A 216 -25.96 2.32 7.41
C ASN A 216 -26.71 1.24 6.60
N GLY A 217 -26.72 0.01 7.11
CA GLY A 217 -27.35 -1.13 6.47
C GLY A 217 -26.51 -1.85 5.42
N TRP A 218 -25.26 -1.42 5.16
CA TRP A 218 -24.40 -2.06 4.15
C TRP A 218 -23.55 -3.21 4.68
N MET A 219 -23.55 -3.47 5.98
CA MET A 219 -22.80 -4.59 6.56
C MET A 219 -23.27 -5.93 5.95
N CYS A 220 -22.32 -6.82 5.66
CA CYS A 220 -22.64 -8.15 5.18
C CYS A 220 -23.30 -9.03 6.27
N PRO A 221 -23.98 -10.13 5.88
CA PRO A 221 -24.44 -11.13 6.84
C PRO A 221 -23.29 -11.69 7.68
N GLU A 222 -23.58 -12.11 8.91
CA GLU A 222 -22.57 -12.63 9.84
C GLU A 222 -21.80 -13.84 9.29
N SER A 223 -22.45 -14.69 8.48
CA SER A 223 -21.84 -15.84 7.81
C SER A 223 -20.83 -15.47 6.71
N GLU A 224 -20.89 -14.23 6.22
CA GLU A 224 -20.06 -13.69 5.15
C GLU A 224 -19.07 -12.63 5.66
N PHE A 225 -19.00 -12.45 6.98
CA PHE A 225 -18.03 -11.61 7.64
C PHE A 225 -16.86 -12.48 8.10
N TYR A 226 -15.69 -12.32 7.51
CA TYR A 226 -14.50 -13.12 7.81
C TYR A 226 -13.41 -12.23 8.40
N VAL A 227 -12.97 -12.55 9.61
CA VAL A 227 -11.83 -11.89 10.24
C VAL A 227 -10.82 -12.95 10.61
N ASN A 228 -9.57 -12.83 10.14
CA ASN A 228 -8.50 -13.82 10.27
C ASN A 228 -9.00 -15.26 10.08
N PRO A 229 -9.52 -15.65 8.90
CA PRO A 229 -10.11 -16.98 8.69
C PRO A 229 -9.14 -18.14 8.93
N THR A 230 -7.82 -17.89 8.87
CA THR A 230 -6.76 -18.85 9.24
C THR A 230 -6.60 -19.02 10.76
N GLY A 231 -7.24 -18.18 11.57
CA GLY A 231 -7.23 -18.20 13.03
C GLY A 231 -5.96 -17.65 13.68
N ARG A 232 -4.84 -17.54 12.96
CA ARG A 232 -3.57 -17.03 13.48
C ARG A 232 -2.83 -16.22 12.42
N PHE A 233 -2.52 -14.97 12.72
CA PHE A 233 -1.66 -14.10 11.92
C PHE A 233 -0.67 -13.33 12.81
N VAL A 234 0.28 -14.06 13.40
CA VAL A 234 1.29 -13.47 14.31
C VAL A 234 2.53 -13.02 13.54
N ILE A 235 3.03 -13.89 12.66
CA ILE A 235 4.15 -13.60 11.75
C ILE A 235 3.55 -12.93 10.51
N GLY A 236 4.03 -11.73 10.18
CA GLY A 236 3.55 -10.92 9.05
C GLY A 236 4.61 -9.91 8.64
N GLY A 237 4.30 -9.07 7.65
CA GLY A 237 5.29 -8.17 7.06
C GLY A 237 6.40 -8.92 6.31
N PRO A 238 7.58 -8.31 6.16
CA PRO A 238 8.70 -8.89 5.41
C PRO A 238 9.23 -10.24 5.93
N ASP A 239 8.95 -10.57 7.19
CA ASP A 239 9.30 -11.88 7.76
C ASP A 239 8.33 -13.00 7.32
N GLY A 240 7.09 -12.64 7.00
CA GLY A 240 6.07 -13.58 6.54
C GLY A 240 6.00 -13.74 5.01
N ASP A 241 6.38 -12.70 4.26
CA ASP A 241 6.33 -12.67 2.80
C ASP A 241 7.34 -11.65 2.24
N ALA A 242 7.86 -11.90 1.04
CA ALA A 242 8.77 -10.96 0.37
C ALA A 242 7.99 -9.80 -0.25
N GLY A 243 8.53 -8.59 -0.15
CA GLY A 243 7.95 -7.36 -0.67
C GLY A 243 8.79 -6.76 -1.79
N LEU A 244 8.15 -6.32 -2.88
CA LEU A 244 8.79 -5.58 -3.95
C LEU A 244 7.98 -4.34 -4.32
N THR A 245 8.70 -3.28 -4.71
CA THR A 245 8.09 -2.04 -5.20
C THR A 245 7.22 -2.32 -6.44
N GLY A 246 6.09 -1.64 -6.57
CA GLY A 246 5.20 -1.74 -7.73
C GLY A 246 4.40 -3.05 -7.82
N ARG A 247 4.33 -3.85 -6.75
CA ARG A 247 3.56 -5.12 -6.74
C ARG A 247 2.12 -4.99 -6.24
N LYS A 248 1.66 -3.75 -6.05
CA LYS A 248 0.30 -3.42 -5.60
C LYS A 248 -0.40 -2.37 -6.49
N ILE A 249 -0.02 -2.29 -7.76
CA ILE A 249 -0.54 -1.33 -8.76
C ILE A 249 -2.08 -1.24 -8.87
N ILE A 250 -2.81 -2.35 -8.71
CA ILE A 250 -4.29 -2.33 -8.75
C ILE A 250 -4.88 -1.77 -7.44
N VAL A 251 -4.19 -2.01 -6.31
CA VAL A 251 -4.52 -1.40 -5.02
C VAL A 251 -4.23 0.09 -5.06
N ASP A 252 -3.18 0.53 -5.76
CA ASP A 252 -2.83 1.96 -5.90
C ASP A 252 -3.79 2.77 -6.77
N THR A 253 -4.63 2.09 -7.54
CA THR A 253 -5.48 2.72 -8.54
C THR A 253 -6.95 2.48 -8.26
N TYR A 254 -7.64 1.72 -9.11
CA TYR A 254 -9.11 1.65 -9.12
C TYR A 254 -9.64 0.29 -8.66
N GLY A 255 -8.81 -0.55 -8.04
CA GLY A 255 -9.21 -1.85 -7.50
C GLY A 255 -9.84 -2.79 -8.53
N GLY A 256 -9.43 -2.66 -9.79
CA GLY A 256 -9.94 -3.45 -10.92
C GLY A 256 -11.15 -2.87 -11.64
N ALA A 257 -11.70 -1.74 -11.20
CA ALA A 257 -12.87 -1.11 -11.83
C ALA A 257 -12.56 -0.50 -13.22
N ALA A 258 -11.29 -0.24 -13.50
CA ALA A 258 -10.80 0.30 -14.77
C ALA A 258 -9.56 -0.46 -15.25
N PRO A 259 -9.22 -0.38 -16.55
CA PRO A 259 -7.98 -0.93 -17.08
C PRO A 259 -6.74 -0.31 -16.41
N HIS A 260 -5.64 -1.05 -16.41
CA HIS A 260 -4.33 -0.62 -15.92
C HIS A 260 -3.29 -0.80 -17.03
N GLY A 261 -2.35 0.13 -17.16
CA GLY A 261 -1.38 0.17 -18.27
C GLY A 261 -0.12 -0.65 -18.08
N GLY A 262 0.24 -0.94 -16.83
CA GLY A 262 1.44 -1.70 -16.47
C GLY A 262 1.73 -1.58 -15.00
#